data_AF-A0A6M8HTG2-F1
#
_entry.id   AF-A0A6M8HTG2-F1
#
_cell.length_a   1.000
_cell.length_b   1.000
_cell.length_c   1.000
_cell.angle_alpha   90.00
_cell.angle_beta   90.00
_cell.angle_gamma   90.00
#
_symmetry.space_group_name_H-M   'P 1'
#
loop_
_entity.id
_entity.type
_entity.pdbx_description
1 polymer ?
#
loop_
_entity_poly.entity_id
_entity_poly.type
_entity_poly.pdbx_seq_one_letter_code
_entity_poly.pdbx_strand_id
1 'polypeptide(L)'
;MPIWPVSFVDGSVQVADADGAFYPITMSGAPVPDFNAGWSARGLQTGLPPFHILELVHADHPGTYWMLDSALDFRSNAANLLAGAQRDLFLQHVGPLVQNLFDEAVKAPHAAVPSASQSFEGFLPENVHNLIAAVVPTTPGRPDVVSVASLGEVGTGYTHAGFTFPAAHVEQILQSPPASSPQISVPSPLDGTALASQERLELPGHTAFRFLDRESGLVFYLLVGEGSGDRHLYVPSASIVLTSGPATTAHDPLTLLLVYYATNTNRAVMLPEAEGLEPGLVHIVPPPRTGLDEPPARTPEPARAAAPAASRDDERVLQTAYATRAAVAEPLSASPRTPPPVAPVRTASPEASLSPPASSQNWWQRLLGLGNN
;
A
#
# COMPACT_ATOMS: atom_id res chain seq x y z
N MET A 1 -6.07 -6.03 22.31
CA MET A 1 -5.26 -7.27 22.49
C MET A 1 -4.23 -7.11 23.60
N PRO A 2 -3.77 -8.18 24.29
CA PRO A 2 -2.78 -8.05 25.35
C PRO A 2 -1.39 -7.73 24.77
N ILE A 3 -0.87 -6.56 25.13
CA ILE A 3 0.52 -6.18 24.90
C ILE A 3 1.31 -6.67 26.10
N TRP A 4 2.25 -7.59 25.88
CA TRP A 4 3.11 -8.07 26.95
C TRP A 4 4.29 -7.11 27.14
N PRO A 5 4.57 -6.67 28.38
CA PRO A 5 5.68 -5.78 28.66
C PRO A 5 7.01 -6.49 28.40
N VAL A 6 7.97 -5.72 27.88
CA VAL A 6 9.32 -6.19 27.60
C VAL A 6 10.27 -5.41 28.49
N SER A 7 11.12 -6.12 29.20
CA SER A 7 12.06 -5.53 30.16
C SER A 7 13.45 -6.16 30.01
N PHE A 8 14.45 -5.43 30.49
CA PHE A 8 15.79 -5.96 30.63
C PHE A 8 15.95 -6.52 32.04
N VAL A 9 16.14 -7.84 32.14
CA VAL A 9 16.25 -8.57 33.42
C VAL A 9 17.40 -9.55 33.31
N ASP A 10 18.25 -9.58 34.35
CA ASP A 10 19.36 -10.53 34.48
C ASP A 10 20.28 -10.61 33.25
N GLY A 11 20.56 -9.48 32.60
CA GLY A 11 21.46 -9.43 31.45
C GLY A 11 20.83 -9.84 30.12
N SER A 12 19.49 -9.93 30.05
CA SER A 12 18.77 -10.30 28.82
C SER A 12 17.46 -9.55 28.67
N VAL A 13 17.01 -9.43 27.42
CA VAL A 13 15.67 -8.96 27.08
C VAL A 13 14.66 -10.07 27.34
N GLN A 14 13.67 -9.79 28.17
CA GLN A 14 12.62 -10.73 28.57
C GLN A 14 11.25 -10.13 28.39
N VAL A 15 10.26 -10.99 28.13
CA VAL A 15 8.85 -10.65 28.07
C VAL A 15 8.17 -11.18 29.32
N ALA A 16 7.34 -10.38 29.97
CA ALA A 16 6.48 -10.88 31.05
C ALA A 16 5.08 -11.21 30.51
N ASP A 17 4.58 -12.42 30.77
CA ASP A 17 3.21 -12.78 30.43
C ASP A 17 2.17 -12.16 31.38
N ALA A 18 0.90 -12.47 31.17
CA ALA A 18 -0.20 -11.96 32.00
C ALA A 18 -0.15 -12.45 33.46
N ASP A 19 0.52 -13.59 33.72
CA ASP A 19 0.70 -14.16 35.06
C ASP A 19 1.98 -13.65 35.74
N GLY A 20 2.77 -12.83 35.04
CA GLY A 20 4.02 -12.24 35.51
C GLY A 20 5.23 -13.17 35.36
N ALA A 21 5.11 -14.29 34.63
CA ALA A 21 6.24 -15.14 34.32
C ALA A 21 7.09 -14.51 33.20
N PHE A 22 8.41 -14.61 33.34
CA PHE A 22 9.35 -14.02 32.38
C PHE A 22 9.91 -15.07 31.42
N TYR A 23 9.96 -14.71 30.14
CA TYR A 23 10.50 -15.55 29.08
C TYR A 23 11.54 -14.75 28.28
N PRO A 24 12.74 -15.31 28.04
CA PRO A 24 13.76 -14.62 27.27
C PRO A 24 13.35 -14.52 25.80
N ILE A 25 13.62 -13.37 25.19
CA ILE A 25 13.62 -13.25 23.73
C ILE A 25 14.95 -13.82 23.24
N THR A 26 14.90 -14.71 22.27
CA THR A 26 16.11 -15.35 21.72
C THR A 26 16.34 -14.99 20.27
N MET A 27 17.59 -15.14 19.83
CA MET A 27 17.97 -15.10 18.43
C MET A 27 18.85 -16.31 18.15
N SER A 28 18.36 -17.22 17.29
CA SER A 28 19.00 -18.52 17.06
C SER A 28 19.15 -19.33 18.36
N GLY A 29 18.16 -19.25 19.25
CA GLY A 29 18.12 -19.93 20.54
C GLY A 29 19.01 -19.33 21.64
N ALA A 30 19.79 -18.29 21.35
CA ALA A 30 20.57 -17.56 22.35
C ALA A 30 19.79 -16.35 22.89
N PRO A 31 19.74 -16.11 24.21
CA PRO A 31 19.09 -14.92 24.77
C PRO A 31 19.67 -13.62 24.21
N VAL A 32 18.79 -12.67 23.87
CA VAL A 32 19.18 -11.35 23.39
C VAL A 32 19.67 -10.51 24.57
N PRO A 33 20.92 -10.03 24.57
CA PRO A 33 21.50 -9.35 25.73
C PRO A 33 21.09 -7.88 25.83
N ASP A 34 20.69 -7.22 24.74
CA ASP A 34 20.16 -5.86 24.74
C ASP A 34 19.60 -5.55 23.34
N PHE A 35 18.82 -4.50 23.23
CA PHE A 35 18.61 -3.84 21.94
C PHE A 35 19.81 -2.93 21.63
N ASN A 36 20.09 -2.71 20.34
CA ASN A 36 21.16 -1.79 19.94
C ASN A 36 20.89 -0.39 20.51
N ALA A 37 21.96 0.38 20.71
CA ALA A 37 21.86 1.74 21.24
C ALA A 37 20.81 2.58 20.49
N GLY A 38 19.94 3.25 21.27
CA GLY A 38 18.85 4.08 20.76
C GLY A 38 17.52 3.33 20.53
N TRP A 39 17.53 2.00 20.51
CA TRP A 39 16.33 1.18 20.39
C TRP A 39 15.78 0.76 21.75
N SER A 40 14.46 0.75 21.89
CA SER A 40 13.78 0.17 23.03
C SER A 40 12.51 -0.56 22.59
N ALA A 41 12.10 -1.55 23.38
CA ALA A 41 10.84 -2.23 23.14
C ALA A 41 9.67 -1.36 23.59
N ARG A 42 8.70 -1.19 22.70
CA ARG A 42 7.37 -0.67 23.04
C ARG A 42 6.51 -1.74 23.71
N GLY A 43 6.64 -2.98 23.26
CA GLY A 43 5.93 -4.13 23.80
C GLY A 43 5.82 -5.28 22.79
N LEU A 44 5.38 -6.44 23.28
CA LEU A 44 5.15 -7.62 22.45
C LEU A 44 3.65 -7.78 22.16
N GLN A 45 3.29 -7.74 20.87
CA GLN A 45 1.95 -8.03 20.39
C GLN A 45 1.79 -9.54 20.18
N THR A 46 0.81 -10.14 20.87
CA THR A 46 0.54 -11.59 20.81
C THR A 46 -0.64 -11.96 19.90
N GLY A 47 -1.20 -10.96 19.23
CA GLY A 47 -2.44 -11.06 18.46
C GLY A 47 -2.40 -11.78 17.11
N LEU A 48 -1.21 -12.07 16.58
CA LEU A 48 -1.02 -12.58 15.22
C LEU A 48 -0.35 -13.97 15.19
N PRO A 49 -0.93 -14.99 15.85
CA PRO A 49 -0.34 -16.33 15.86
C PRO A 49 -0.12 -16.85 14.43
N PRO A 50 0.94 -17.64 14.18
CA PRO A 50 1.90 -18.19 15.15
C PRO A 50 3.04 -17.23 15.50
N PHE A 51 3.00 -15.99 15.01
CA PHE A 51 4.04 -15.01 15.27
C PHE A 51 3.67 -14.11 16.45
N HIS A 52 4.68 -13.67 17.17
CA HIS A 52 4.58 -12.52 18.05
C HIS A 52 5.31 -11.35 17.42
N ILE A 53 4.72 -10.15 17.49
CA ILE A 53 5.30 -8.96 16.89
C ILE A 53 5.84 -8.07 18.01
N LEU A 54 7.16 -8.03 18.14
CA LEU A 54 7.85 -7.16 19.08
C LEU A 54 8.03 -5.79 18.42
N GLU A 55 7.34 -4.78 18.93
CA GLU A 55 7.47 -3.43 18.41
C GLU A 55 8.64 -2.71 19.06
N LEU A 56 9.49 -2.13 18.24
CA LEU A 56 10.69 -1.41 18.65
C LEU A 56 10.56 0.05 18.22
N VAL A 57 10.94 0.95 19.12
CA VAL A 57 10.99 2.39 18.85
C VAL A 57 12.44 2.87 18.95
N HIS A 58 12.78 3.85 18.14
CA HIS A 58 14.09 4.50 18.16
C HIS A 58 13.93 5.99 18.49
N ALA A 59 14.95 6.60 19.08
CA ALA A 59 14.94 8.04 19.37
C ALA A 59 14.86 8.89 18.08
N ASP A 60 15.58 8.48 17.03
CA ASP A 60 15.80 9.27 15.80
C ASP A 60 15.22 8.64 14.52
N HIS A 61 14.59 7.46 14.61
CA HIS A 61 14.13 6.70 13.45
C HIS A 61 12.67 6.28 13.61
N PRO A 62 11.95 6.06 12.50
CA PRO A 62 10.64 5.41 12.54
C PRO A 62 10.72 4.07 13.28
N GLY A 63 9.61 3.67 13.90
CA GLY A 63 9.53 2.38 14.58
C GLY A 63 9.84 1.22 13.63
N THR A 64 10.25 0.10 14.21
CA THR A 64 10.38 -1.16 13.49
C THR A 64 9.76 -2.29 14.30
N TYR A 65 9.81 -3.51 13.79
CA TYR A 65 9.33 -4.67 14.52
C TYR A 65 10.22 -5.88 14.29
N TRP A 66 10.20 -6.79 15.25
CA TRP A 66 10.69 -8.15 15.09
C TRP A 66 9.51 -9.11 15.08
N MET A 67 9.58 -10.09 14.18
CA MET A 67 8.71 -11.25 14.16
C MET A 67 9.39 -12.35 14.94
N LEU A 68 8.79 -12.75 16.05
CA LEU A 68 9.20 -13.88 16.86
C LEU A 68 8.26 -15.05 16.59
N ASP A 69 8.76 -16.28 16.72
CA ASP A 69 7.87 -17.45 16.75
C ASP A 69 7.27 -17.69 18.14
N SER A 70 6.53 -18.79 18.30
CA SER A 70 5.92 -19.19 19.57
C SER A 70 6.91 -19.49 20.70
N ALA A 71 8.20 -19.66 20.39
CA ALA A 71 9.26 -19.84 21.37
C ALA A 71 9.97 -18.51 21.70
N LEU A 72 9.46 -17.38 21.21
CA LEU A 72 10.06 -16.05 21.29
C LEU A 72 11.44 -15.96 20.60
N ASP A 73 11.71 -16.81 19.61
CA ASP A 73 12.93 -16.77 18.81
C ASP A 73 12.75 -15.86 17.59
N PHE A 74 13.68 -14.94 17.38
CA PHE A 74 13.70 -14.01 16.26
C PHE A 74 13.71 -14.75 14.92
N ARG A 75 12.74 -14.41 14.06
CA ARG A 75 12.63 -14.96 12.69
C ARG A 75 12.97 -13.94 11.62
N SER A 76 12.46 -12.72 11.74
CA SER A 76 12.70 -11.64 10.77
C SER A 76 12.36 -10.28 11.37
N ASN A 77 12.86 -9.21 10.77
CA ASN A 77 12.43 -7.83 11.04
C ASN A 77 11.51 -7.26 9.94
N ALA A 78 11.16 -8.08 8.94
CA ALA A 78 10.21 -7.72 7.91
C ALA A 78 9.48 -8.96 7.40
N ALA A 79 8.16 -8.88 7.30
CA ALA A 79 7.32 -10.00 6.87
C ALA A 79 7.64 -10.47 5.45
N ASN A 80 7.99 -9.56 4.55
CA ASN A 80 8.39 -9.90 3.17
C ASN A 80 9.75 -10.62 3.08
N LEU A 81 10.57 -10.59 4.14
CA LEU A 81 11.85 -11.29 4.22
C LEU A 81 11.74 -12.69 4.84
N LEU A 82 10.56 -13.09 5.33
CA LEU A 82 10.32 -14.48 5.73
C LEU A 82 10.50 -15.42 4.53
N ALA A 83 11.11 -16.57 4.77
CA ALA A 83 11.42 -17.56 3.74
C ALA A 83 10.77 -18.92 4.04
N GLY A 84 10.47 -19.68 2.96
CA GLY A 84 9.95 -21.03 3.03
C GLY A 84 8.73 -21.16 3.95
N ALA A 85 8.74 -22.19 4.80
CA ALA A 85 7.61 -22.54 5.66
C ALA A 85 7.15 -21.39 6.60
N GLN A 86 8.04 -20.49 7.01
CA GLN A 86 7.67 -19.36 7.86
C GLN A 86 6.82 -18.34 7.09
N ARG A 87 7.15 -18.09 5.82
CA ARG A 87 6.35 -17.22 4.95
C ARG A 87 4.98 -17.84 4.71
N ASP A 88 4.93 -19.13 4.42
CA ASP A 88 3.67 -19.83 4.18
C ASP A 88 2.77 -19.79 5.42
N LEU A 89 3.33 -20.01 6.61
CA LEU A 89 2.62 -19.86 7.87
C LEU A 89 2.11 -18.44 8.09
N PHE A 90 2.93 -17.43 7.80
CA PHE A 90 2.53 -16.02 7.92
C PHE A 90 1.34 -15.70 7.00
N LEU A 91 1.43 -16.08 5.72
CA LEU A 91 0.37 -15.85 4.75
C LEU A 91 -0.91 -16.62 5.11
N GLN A 92 -0.79 -17.84 5.63
CA GLN A 92 -1.94 -18.64 6.07
C GLN A 92 -2.73 -17.99 7.21
N HIS A 93 -2.06 -17.24 8.10
CA HIS A 93 -2.70 -16.64 9.27
C HIS A 93 -3.10 -15.18 9.05
N VAL A 94 -2.24 -14.38 8.42
CA VAL A 94 -2.49 -12.95 8.19
C VAL A 94 -3.30 -12.72 6.91
N GLY A 95 -3.17 -13.59 5.90
CA GLY A 95 -3.97 -13.57 4.68
C GLY A 95 -5.47 -13.46 4.92
N PRO A 96 -6.07 -14.39 5.69
CA PRO A 96 -7.49 -14.33 6.03
C PRO A 96 -7.89 -13.05 6.78
N LEU A 97 -7.03 -12.52 7.67
CA LEU A 97 -7.32 -11.27 8.38
C LEU A 97 -7.37 -10.08 7.43
N VAL A 98 -6.42 -10.00 6.49
CA VAL A 98 -6.38 -8.95 5.47
C VAL A 98 -7.56 -9.09 4.51
N GLN A 99 -7.92 -10.31 4.12
CA GLN A 99 -9.10 -10.56 3.28
C GLN A 99 -10.40 -10.17 3.98
N ASN A 100 -10.57 -10.53 5.25
CA ASN A 100 -11.75 -10.13 6.03
C ASN A 100 -11.83 -8.61 6.17
N LEU A 101 -10.69 -7.94 6.42
CA LEU A 101 -10.63 -6.49 6.46
C LEU A 101 -11.02 -5.85 5.12
N PHE A 102 -10.59 -6.45 4.01
CA PHE A 102 -11.00 -6.02 2.68
C PHE A 102 -12.52 -6.17 2.49
N ASP A 103 -13.07 -7.34 2.79
CA ASP A 103 -14.48 -7.63 2.59
C ASP A 103 -15.40 -6.79 3.51
N GLU A 104 -15.02 -6.61 4.78
CA GLU A 104 -15.81 -5.93 5.80
C GLU A 104 -15.66 -4.40 5.78
N ALA A 105 -14.52 -3.86 5.37
CA ALA A 105 -14.24 -2.42 5.46
C ALA A 105 -14.18 -1.72 4.09
N VAL A 106 -13.48 -2.35 3.14
CA VAL A 106 -13.19 -1.74 1.84
C VAL A 106 -14.34 -2.02 0.86
N LYS A 107 -14.86 -3.23 0.85
CA LYS A 107 -15.90 -3.66 -0.10
C LYS A 107 -17.32 -3.55 0.44
N ALA A 108 -17.51 -3.68 1.75
CA ALA A 108 -18.83 -3.70 2.35
C ALA A 108 -19.60 -2.39 2.08
N PRO A 109 -20.90 -2.46 1.73
CA PRO A 109 -21.72 -1.27 1.50
C PRO A 109 -21.95 -0.46 2.77
N HIS A 110 -22.00 -1.12 3.92
CA HIS A 110 -22.25 -0.50 5.22
C HIS A 110 -20.96 -0.34 6.03
N ALA A 111 -20.89 0.72 6.82
CA ALA A 111 -19.89 0.83 7.86
C ALA A 111 -20.20 -0.17 8.97
N ALA A 112 -19.35 -1.16 9.12
CA ALA A 112 -19.23 -1.90 10.35
C ALA A 112 -17.79 -1.77 10.82
N VAL A 113 -17.58 -1.78 12.14
CA VAL A 113 -16.22 -1.97 12.67
C VAL A 113 -15.75 -3.33 12.18
N PRO A 114 -14.70 -3.39 11.34
CA PRO A 114 -14.24 -4.66 10.82
C PRO A 114 -13.73 -5.49 11.99
N SER A 115 -14.25 -6.70 12.14
CA SER A 115 -13.85 -7.62 13.20
C SER A 115 -12.34 -7.89 13.12
N ALA A 116 -11.81 -8.00 11.90
CA ALA A 116 -10.39 -8.20 11.63
C ALA A 116 -9.51 -7.05 12.12
N SER A 117 -10.04 -5.83 12.22
CA SER A 117 -9.27 -4.65 12.65
C SER A 117 -8.80 -4.75 14.10
N GLN A 118 -9.52 -5.50 14.94
CA GLN A 118 -9.12 -5.79 16.33
C GLN A 118 -7.79 -6.55 16.42
N SER A 119 -7.40 -7.28 15.35
CA SER A 119 -6.13 -8.00 15.29
C SER A 119 -4.91 -7.10 15.11
N PHE A 120 -5.14 -5.86 14.68
CA PHE A 120 -4.12 -4.83 14.47
C PHE A 120 -4.18 -3.72 15.53
N GLU A 121 -5.10 -3.83 16.50
CA GLU A 121 -5.26 -2.84 17.54
C GLU A 121 -3.98 -2.71 18.38
N GLY A 122 -3.48 -1.48 18.52
CA GLY A 122 -2.31 -1.16 19.32
C GLY A 122 -0.98 -1.22 18.58
N PHE A 123 -0.94 -1.77 17.36
CA PHE A 123 0.25 -1.73 16.51
C PHE A 123 0.59 -0.30 16.07
N LEU A 124 1.87 -0.03 15.81
CA LEU A 124 2.33 1.17 15.13
C LEU A 124 1.85 1.15 13.67
N PRO A 125 1.33 2.26 13.12
CA PRO A 125 0.80 2.31 11.76
C PRO A 125 1.79 1.83 10.68
N GLU A 126 3.07 2.15 10.82
CA GLU A 126 4.13 1.71 9.91
C GLU A 126 4.34 0.19 9.94
N ASN A 127 4.18 -0.45 11.10
CA ASN A 127 4.29 -1.90 11.25
C ASN A 127 3.07 -2.59 10.62
N VAL A 128 1.87 -2.05 10.83
CA VAL A 128 0.65 -2.50 10.16
C VAL A 128 0.81 -2.42 8.64
N HIS A 129 1.33 -1.29 8.13
CA HIS A 129 1.64 -1.14 6.71
C HIS A 129 2.56 -2.25 6.20
N ASN A 130 3.67 -2.50 6.88
CA ASN A 130 4.63 -3.52 6.46
C ASN A 130 4.05 -4.94 6.50
N LEU A 131 3.19 -5.26 7.49
CA LEU A 131 2.51 -6.55 7.58
C LEU A 131 1.51 -6.73 6.43
N ILE A 132 0.66 -5.72 6.18
CA ILE A 132 -0.35 -5.75 5.12
C ILE A 132 0.30 -5.79 3.74
N ALA A 133 1.31 -4.96 3.49
CA ALA A 133 2.03 -4.91 2.22
C ALA A 133 2.74 -6.24 1.87
N ALA A 134 3.12 -7.04 2.87
CA ALA A 134 3.68 -8.37 2.64
C ALA A 134 2.62 -9.40 2.17
N VAL A 135 1.35 -9.18 2.49
CA VAL A 135 0.23 -10.08 2.18
C VAL A 135 -0.50 -9.68 0.90
N VAL A 136 -0.74 -8.38 0.68
CA VAL A 136 -1.53 -7.86 -0.46
C VAL A 136 -1.13 -8.44 -1.82
N PRO A 137 0.17 -8.61 -2.17
CA PRO A 137 0.57 -9.22 -3.44
C PRO A 137 0.10 -10.66 -3.65
N THR A 138 -0.28 -11.34 -2.58
CA THR A 138 -0.78 -12.73 -2.58
C THR A 138 -2.30 -12.81 -2.42
N THR A 139 -2.96 -11.70 -2.11
CA THR A 139 -4.41 -11.65 -1.94
C THR A 139 -5.09 -11.71 -3.32
N PRO A 140 -6.08 -12.61 -3.51
CA PRO A 140 -6.91 -12.61 -4.71
C PRO A 140 -7.58 -11.23 -4.89
N GLY A 141 -7.60 -10.72 -6.12
CA GLY A 141 -8.27 -9.44 -6.41
C GLY A 141 -7.39 -8.20 -6.24
N ARG A 142 -6.05 -8.35 -6.33
CA ARG A 142 -5.16 -7.21 -6.61
C ARG A 142 -5.74 -6.42 -7.80
N PRO A 143 -5.90 -5.10 -7.68
CA PRO A 143 -6.58 -4.38 -8.71
C PRO A 143 -5.77 -4.31 -10.00
N ASP A 144 -6.44 -4.52 -11.12
CA ASP A 144 -5.92 -4.12 -12.42
C ASP A 144 -5.90 -2.59 -12.49
N VAL A 145 -4.81 -2.03 -13.02
CA VAL A 145 -4.70 -0.58 -13.21
C VAL A 145 -4.88 -0.26 -14.68
N VAL A 146 -5.88 0.56 -14.98
CA VAL A 146 -6.23 0.95 -16.34
C VAL A 146 -6.20 2.47 -16.46
N SER A 147 -5.44 2.97 -17.44
CA SER A 147 -5.43 4.38 -17.78
C SER A 147 -6.62 4.71 -18.66
N VAL A 148 -7.41 5.72 -18.28
CA VAL A 148 -8.57 6.17 -19.06
C VAL A 148 -8.14 6.71 -20.41
N ALA A 149 -6.95 7.31 -20.53
CA ALA A 149 -6.39 7.74 -21.81
C ALA A 149 -6.17 6.56 -22.79
N SER A 150 -5.91 5.36 -22.27
CA SER A 150 -5.75 4.15 -23.10
C SER A 150 -7.08 3.55 -23.56
N LEU A 151 -8.20 4.04 -23.05
CA LEU A 151 -9.55 3.64 -23.46
C LEU A 151 -10.05 4.39 -24.71
N GLY A 152 -9.22 5.31 -25.24
CA GLY A 152 -9.53 6.12 -26.41
C GLY A 152 -9.96 5.30 -27.62
N GLU A 153 -11.07 5.73 -28.23
CA GLU A 153 -11.78 5.26 -29.45
C GLU A 153 -13.06 4.45 -29.25
N VAL A 154 -13.25 3.74 -28.13
CA VAL A 154 -14.46 2.91 -27.94
C VAL A 154 -15.43 3.63 -27.01
N GLY A 155 -16.21 4.57 -27.55
CA GLY A 155 -17.19 5.40 -26.82
C GLY A 155 -18.34 4.65 -26.14
N THR A 156 -18.21 3.36 -25.86
CA THR A 156 -19.25 2.49 -25.27
C THR A 156 -19.02 2.18 -23.79
N GLY A 157 -17.91 2.61 -23.20
CA GLY A 157 -17.56 2.32 -21.81
C GLY A 157 -16.65 1.11 -21.65
N TYR A 158 -16.19 0.90 -20.42
CA TYR A 158 -15.17 -0.09 -20.06
C TYR A 158 -15.83 -1.24 -19.31
N THR A 159 -15.63 -2.50 -19.76
CA THR A 159 -16.22 -3.68 -19.12
C THR A 159 -15.15 -4.50 -18.39
N HIS A 160 -15.36 -4.77 -17.11
CA HIS A 160 -14.45 -5.59 -16.29
C HIS A 160 -15.20 -6.30 -15.17
N ALA A 161 -14.85 -7.58 -14.94
CA ALA A 161 -15.47 -8.41 -13.91
C ALA A 161 -17.02 -8.40 -13.91
N GLY A 162 -17.65 -8.23 -15.08
CA GLY A 162 -19.11 -8.15 -15.22
C GLY A 162 -19.73 -6.77 -15.01
N PHE A 163 -18.93 -5.74 -14.70
CA PHE A 163 -19.37 -4.35 -14.61
C PHE A 163 -19.05 -3.60 -15.91
N THR A 164 -19.96 -2.73 -16.34
CA THR A 164 -19.73 -1.80 -17.45
C THR A 164 -19.72 -0.38 -16.92
N PHE A 165 -18.60 0.31 -17.08
CA PHE A 165 -18.34 1.66 -16.62
C PHE A 165 -18.37 2.63 -17.81
N PRO A 166 -19.45 3.42 -18.00
CA PRO A 166 -19.48 4.40 -19.09
C PRO A 166 -18.34 5.41 -18.97
N ALA A 167 -17.62 5.64 -20.06
CA ALA A 167 -16.42 6.49 -20.07
C ALA A 167 -16.74 7.91 -19.58
N ALA A 168 -17.87 8.48 -19.99
CA ALA A 168 -18.31 9.81 -19.57
C ALA A 168 -18.46 9.93 -18.04
N HIS A 169 -18.97 8.89 -17.37
CA HIS A 169 -19.14 8.92 -15.91
C HIS A 169 -17.78 8.84 -15.21
N VAL A 170 -16.90 7.93 -15.66
CA VAL A 170 -15.54 7.79 -15.12
C VAL A 170 -14.74 9.08 -15.30
N GLU A 171 -14.78 9.68 -16.49
CA GLU A 171 -14.11 10.96 -16.77
C GLU A 171 -14.63 12.07 -15.86
N GLN A 172 -15.94 12.17 -15.67
CA GLN A 172 -16.54 13.17 -14.79
C GLN A 172 -16.10 12.96 -13.33
N ILE A 173 -16.06 11.72 -12.83
CA ILE A 173 -15.55 11.40 -11.49
C ILE A 173 -14.09 11.85 -11.36
N LEU A 174 -13.24 11.46 -12.31
CA LEU A 174 -11.82 11.81 -12.29
C LEU A 174 -11.57 13.32 -12.50
N GLN A 175 -12.54 14.08 -13.04
CA GLN A 175 -12.45 15.54 -13.19
C GLN A 175 -13.06 16.31 -12.01
N SER A 176 -13.66 15.62 -11.02
CA SER A 176 -14.36 16.25 -9.88
C SER A 176 -13.48 17.24 -9.08
N PRO A 177 -14.02 18.34 -8.54
CA PRO A 177 -13.22 19.41 -7.92
C PRO A 177 -12.38 18.94 -6.72
N PRO A 178 -11.29 19.67 -6.39
CA PRO A 178 -10.26 19.22 -5.45
C PRO A 178 -10.74 19.05 -4.00
N ALA A 179 -9.94 18.28 -3.24
CA ALA A 179 -10.18 17.74 -1.90
C ALA A 179 -10.29 18.76 -0.74
N SER A 180 -10.50 20.06 -1.01
CA SER A 180 -10.65 21.05 0.05
C SER A 180 -12.00 20.96 0.76
N SER A 181 -13.00 20.33 0.15
CA SER A 181 -14.30 20.08 0.76
C SER A 181 -14.28 18.85 1.68
N PRO A 182 -15.01 18.86 2.82
CA PRO A 182 -15.19 17.66 3.65
C PRO A 182 -16.05 16.60 2.95
N GLN A 183 -16.89 17.00 2.00
CA GLN A 183 -17.77 16.13 1.22
C GLN A 183 -17.78 16.57 -0.24
N ILE A 184 -17.80 15.61 -1.17
CA ILE A 184 -17.90 15.87 -2.60
C ILE A 184 -19.07 15.09 -3.21
N SER A 185 -19.56 15.54 -4.36
CA SER A 185 -20.59 14.85 -5.13
C SER A 185 -20.06 14.47 -6.50
N VAL A 186 -20.24 13.21 -6.89
CA VAL A 186 -19.77 12.64 -8.16
C VAL A 186 -20.86 11.72 -8.73
N PRO A 187 -20.94 11.51 -10.05
CA PRO A 187 -21.87 10.53 -10.59
C PRO A 187 -21.46 9.11 -10.19
N SER A 188 -22.41 8.19 -10.06
CA SER A 188 -22.14 6.75 -10.01
C SER A 188 -21.39 6.34 -11.28
N PRO A 189 -20.36 5.50 -11.16
CA PRO A 189 -19.59 5.06 -12.31
C PRO A 189 -20.36 4.06 -13.20
N LEU A 190 -21.56 3.62 -12.81
CA LEU A 190 -22.40 2.71 -13.59
C LEU A 190 -23.52 3.44 -14.32
N ASP A 191 -24.39 4.14 -13.59
CA ASP A 191 -25.65 4.70 -14.13
C ASP A 191 -25.67 6.23 -14.22
N GLY A 192 -24.68 6.91 -13.63
CA GLY A 192 -24.56 8.37 -13.66
C GLY A 192 -25.32 9.10 -12.56
N THR A 193 -26.02 8.38 -11.67
CA THR A 193 -26.78 8.97 -10.55
C THR A 193 -25.85 9.78 -9.65
N ALA A 194 -26.24 11.00 -9.26
CA ALA A 194 -25.39 11.84 -8.41
C ALA A 194 -25.30 11.28 -6.98
N LEU A 195 -24.07 11.05 -6.51
CA LEU A 195 -23.78 10.47 -5.19
C LEU A 195 -22.90 11.42 -4.40
N ALA A 196 -23.27 11.67 -3.15
CA ALA A 196 -22.42 12.36 -2.20
C ALA A 196 -21.48 11.38 -1.50
N SER A 197 -20.24 11.78 -1.24
CA SER A 197 -19.28 10.97 -0.50
C SER A 197 -19.80 10.72 0.92
N GLN A 198 -19.71 9.48 1.38
CA GLN A 198 -20.09 9.08 2.73
C GLN A 198 -18.97 9.35 3.74
N GLU A 199 -17.72 9.29 3.27
CA GLU A 199 -16.54 9.41 4.12
C GLU A 199 -15.39 10.09 3.38
N ARG A 200 -14.56 10.80 4.14
CA ARG A 200 -13.26 11.33 3.71
C ARG A 200 -12.16 10.68 4.57
N LEU A 201 -11.22 10.02 3.91
CA LEU A 201 -10.10 9.31 4.51
C LEU A 201 -8.82 10.08 4.22
N GLU A 202 -8.06 10.38 5.26
CA GLU A 202 -6.70 10.92 5.13
C GLU A 202 -5.73 9.73 5.06
N LEU A 203 -5.13 9.53 3.90
CA LEU A 203 -4.17 8.48 3.61
C LEU A 203 -2.78 9.11 3.39
N PRO A 204 -1.69 8.35 3.55
CA PRO A 204 -0.36 8.86 3.23
C PRO A 204 -0.27 9.40 1.78
N GLY A 205 -0.09 10.72 1.66
CA GLY A 205 0.02 11.45 0.39
C GLY A 205 -1.26 11.52 -0.44
N HIS A 206 -2.41 11.09 0.09
CA HIS A 206 -3.68 11.07 -0.63
C HIS A 206 -4.85 11.38 0.28
N THR A 207 -5.88 12.01 -0.27
CA THR A 207 -7.22 12.00 0.33
C THR A 207 -8.11 11.04 -0.46
N ALA A 208 -8.81 10.12 0.20
CA ALA A 208 -9.78 9.24 -0.45
C ALA A 208 -11.21 9.59 -0.01
N PHE A 209 -12.13 9.58 -0.97
CA PHE A 209 -13.56 9.77 -0.73
C PHE A 209 -14.29 8.47 -1.05
N ARG A 210 -15.05 7.95 -0.07
CA ARG A 210 -15.83 6.72 -0.22
C ARG A 210 -17.26 7.03 -0.66
N PHE A 211 -17.78 6.26 -1.61
CA PHE A 211 -19.15 6.37 -2.12
C PHE A 211 -19.84 5.01 -2.11
N LEU A 212 -21.18 5.04 -2.02
CA LEU A 212 -22.06 3.89 -2.17
C LEU A 212 -23.16 4.24 -3.16
N ASP A 213 -23.20 3.51 -4.27
CA ASP A 213 -24.37 3.43 -5.11
C ASP A 213 -25.31 2.35 -4.52
N ARG A 214 -26.44 2.78 -3.95
CA ARG A 214 -27.39 1.87 -3.30
C ARG A 214 -28.16 1.02 -4.30
N GLU A 215 -28.39 1.51 -5.52
CA GLU A 215 -29.17 0.79 -6.52
C GLU A 215 -28.39 -0.40 -7.06
N SER A 216 -27.09 -0.21 -7.30
CA SER A 216 -26.19 -1.27 -7.76
C SER A 216 -25.45 -2.02 -6.64
N GLY A 217 -25.51 -1.51 -5.40
CA GLY A 217 -24.72 -2.02 -4.27
C GLY A 217 -23.21 -1.80 -4.45
N LEU A 218 -22.81 -0.85 -5.29
CA LEU A 218 -21.41 -0.62 -5.64
C LEU A 218 -20.75 0.36 -4.66
N VAL A 219 -19.70 -0.12 -4.00
CA VAL A 219 -18.76 0.74 -3.26
C VAL A 219 -17.62 1.13 -4.19
N PHE A 220 -17.24 2.40 -4.16
CA PHE A 220 -16.05 2.88 -4.86
C PHE A 220 -15.40 4.04 -4.12
N TYR A 221 -14.13 4.29 -4.44
CA TYR A 221 -13.30 5.31 -3.83
C TYR A 221 -12.73 6.23 -4.91
N LEU A 222 -12.81 7.54 -4.69
CA LEU A 222 -12.03 8.51 -5.43
C LEU A 222 -10.83 8.91 -4.59
N LEU A 223 -9.63 8.49 -4.99
CA LEU A 223 -8.37 8.90 -4.40
C LEU A 223 -7.84 10.13 -5.15
N VAL A 224 -7.39 11.12 -4.40
CA VAL A 224 -6.83 12.38 -4.89
C VAL A 224 -5.43 12.55 -4.29
N GLY A 225 -4.40 12.57 -5.12
CA GLY A 225 -3.01 12.76 -4.70
C GLY A 225 -2.74 14.18 -4.21
N GLU A 226 -2.08 14.29 -3.07
CA GLU A 226 -1.67 15.57 -2.50
C GLU A 226 -0.54 16.18 -3.35
N GLY A 227 -0.73 17.41 -3.83
CA GLY A 227 0.28 18.16 -4.59
C GLY A 227 0.46 17.75 -6.06
N SER A 228 0.25 16.48 -6.43
CA SER A 228 0.28 16.06 -7.84
C SER A 228 -1.01 16.33 -8.60
N GLY A 229 -2.14 16.30 -7.89
CA GLY A 229 -3.47 16.38 -8.49
C GLY A 229 -3.89 15.11 -9.23
N ASP A 230 -3.11 14.02 -9.12
CA ASP A 230 -3.45 12.71 -9.67
C ASP A 230 -4.73 12.17 -9.03
N ARG A 231 -5.53 11.47 -9.84
CA ARG A 231 -6.83 10.96 -9.40
C ARG A 231 -7.04 9.54 -9.85
N HIS A 232 -7.55 8.74 -8.94
CA HIS A 232 -7.78 7.32 -9.14
C HIS A 232 -9.17 6.95 -8.65
N LEU A 233 -9.95 6.32 -9.51
CA LEU A 233 -11.21 5.69 -9.15
C LEU A 233 -10.93 4.21 -8.87
N TYR A 234 -11.02 3.82 -7.61
CA TYR A 234 -10.87 2.44 -7.18
C TYR A 234 -12.23 1.80 -6.93
N VAL A 235 -12.48 0.64 -7.56
CA VAL A 235 -13.72 -0.13 -7.42
C VAL A 235 -13.38 -1.52 -6.87
N PRO A 236 -13.49 -1.73 -5.54
CA PRO A 236 -13.08 -2.97 -4.88
C PRO A 236 -13.77 -4.22 -5.42
N SER A 237 -15.09 -4.19 -5.64
CA SER A 237 -15.87 -5.34 -6.12
C SER A 237 -15.49 -5.80 -7.52
N ALA A 238 -14.91 -4.91 -8.32
CA ALA A 238 -14.40 -5.21 -9.65
C ALA A 238 -12.88 -5.40 -9.67
N SER A 239 -12.18 -5.26 -8.53
CA SER A 239 -10.71 -5.31 -8.47
C SER A 239 -10.07 -4.44 -9.55
N ILE A 240 -10.44 -3.17 -9.62
CA ILE A 240 -9.90 -2.25 -10.64
C ILE A 240 -9.64 -0.85 -10.12
N VAL A 241 -8.56 -0.25 -10.61
CA VAL A 241 -8.22 1.17 -10.50
C VAL A 241 -8.23 1.81 -11.88
N LEU A 242 -9.09 2.82 -12.05
CA LEU A 242 -9.14 3.67 -13.24
C LEU A 242 -8.41 4.97 -12.93
N THR A 243 -7.43 5.34 -13.76
CA THR A 243 -6.58 6.53 -13.55
C THR A 243 -6.58 7.46 -14.76
N SER A 244 -6.53 8.77 -14.53
CA SER A 244 -6.34 9.76 -15.61
C SER A 244 -4.90 9.80 -16.12
N GLY A 245 -3.92 9.39 -15.29
CA GLY A 245 -2.50 9.36 -15.61
C GLY A 245 -2.02 8.01 -16.20
N PRO A 246 -0.70 7.84 -16.37
CA PRO A 246 -0.10 6.55 -16.75
C PRO A 246 -0.42 5.47 -15.72
N ALA A 247 -0.65 4.23 -16.15
CA ALA A 247 -0.92 3.12 -15.21
C ALA A 247 0.24 2.88 -14.21
N THR A 248 1.47 3.26 -14.58
CA THR A 248 2.66 3.12 -13.72
C THR A 248 2.70 4.09 -12.54
N THR A 249 1.88 5.14 -12.54
CA THR A 249 1.83 6.11 -11.43
C THR A 249 0.73 5.82 -10.43
N ALA A 250 -0.12 4.81 -10.68
CA ALA A 250 -1.14 4.43 -9.73
C ALA A 250 -0.48 3.85 -8.48
N HIS A 251 -0.71 4.52 -7.35
CA HIS A 251 -0.41 3.97 -6.04
C HIS A 251 -1.21 2.68 -5.81
N ASP A 252 -0.85 1.89 -4.79
CA ASP A 252 -1.63 0.72 -4.39
C ASP A 252 -2.74 1.14 -3.40
N PRO A 253 -3.95 1.49 -3.89
CA PRO A 253 -5.02 1.98 -3.01
C PRO A 253 -5.48 0.89 -2.04
N LEU A 254 -5.36 -0.39 -2.42
CA LEU A 254 -5.79 -1.50 -1.59
C LEU A 254 -4.95 -1.53 -0.31
N THR A 255 -3.62 -1.47 -0.44
CA THR A 255 -2.73 -1.39 0.73
C THR A 255 -3.04 -0.16 1.59
N LEU A 256 -3.19 1.03 0.99
CA LEU A 256 -3.48 2.26 1.74
C LEU A 256 -4.80 2.19 2.52
N LEU A 257 -5.87 1.71 1.90
CA LEU A 257 -7.19 1.58 2.52
C LEU A 257 -7.18 0.52 3.62
N LEU A 258 -6.55 -0.63 3.39
CA LEU A 258 -6.42 -1.68 4.40
C LEU A 258 -5.65 -1.18 5.62
N VAL A 259 -4.55 -0.47 5.43
CA VAL A 259 -3.78 0.14 6.54
C VAL A 259 -4.62 1.15 7.29
N TYR A 260 -5.37 2.00 6.58
CA TYR A 260 -6.27 2.97 7.20
C TYR A 260 -7.28 2.28 8.11
N TYR A 261 -8.04 1.31 7.59
CA TYR A 261 -9.08 0.62 8.35
C TYR A 261 -8.52 -0.28 9.46
N ALA A 262 -7.32 -0.85 9.29
CA ALA A 262 -6.64 -1.60 10.35
C ALA A 262 -6.21 -0.71 11.52
N THR A 263 -5.81 0.53 11.25
CA THR A 263 -5.28 1.47 12.26
C THR A 263 -6.34 2.40 12.85
N ASN A 264 -7.50 2.54 12.20
CA ASN A 264 -8.58 3.45 12.61
C ASN A 264 -9.87 2.70 12.99
N THR A 265 -9.75 1.68 13.86
CA THR A 265 -10.84 0.77 14.26
C THR A 265 -12.12 1.47 14.73
N ASN A 266 -12.00 2.63 15.40
CA ASN A 266 -13.13 3.39 15.93
C ASN A 266 -13.86 4.27 14.90
N ARG A 267 -13.29 4.53 13.71
CA ARG A 267 -13.90 5.42 12.72
C ARG A 267 -14.94 4.75 11.84
N ALA A 268 -14.85 3.43 11.67
CA ALA A 268 -15.83 2.66 10.91
C ALA A 268 -17.24 2.62 11.56
N VAL A 269 -17.45 3.19 12.74
CA VAL A 269 -18.75 3.24 13.44
C VAL A 269 -19.67 4.34 12.91
N MET A 270 -19.16 5.34 12.19
CA MET A 270 -19.87 6.61 11.98
C MET A 270 -20.02 6.99 10.50
N LEU A 271 -20.46 6.06 9.62
CA LEU A 271 -21.01 6.53 8.35
C LEU A 271 -22.43 7.03 8.62
N PRO A 272 -22.70 8.33 8.49
CA PRO A 272 -24.09 8.77 8.47
C PRO A 272 -24.79 7.98 7.36
N GLU A 273 -26.00 7.47 7.64
CA GLU A 273 -26.91 7.19 6.54
C GLU A 273 -26.95 8.47 5.73
N ALA A 274 -26.47 8.43 4.48
CA ALA A 274 -26.65 9.53 3.57
C ALA A 274 -28.16 9.64 3.36
N GLU A 275 -28.84 10.34 4.28
CA GLU A 275 -30.16 10.90 4.06
C GLU A 275 -30.02 11.72 2.79
N GLY A 276 -30.91 11.46 1.84
CA GLY A 276 -30.85 12.06 0.53
C GLY A 276 -30.58 13.54 0.67
N LEU A 277 -29.46 13.99 0.12
CA LEU A 277 -29.39 15.36 -0.37
C LEU A 277 -30.58 15.46 -1.33
N GLU A 278 -31.69 16.04 -0.84
CA GLU A 278 -32.69 16.65 -1.69
C GLU A 278 -31.90 17.37 -2.80
N PRO A 279 -32.23 17.18 -4.08
CA PRO A 279 -31.56 17.85 -5.19
C PRO A 279 -31.87 19.35 -5.13
N GLY A 280 -31.31 20.02 -4.12
CA GLY A 280 -31.36 21.44 -3.89
C GLY A 280 -30.30 22.07 -4.76
N LEU A 281 -30.74 22.50 -5.96
CA LEU A 281 -30.10 23.48 -6.82
C LEU A 281 -28.60 23.67 -6.60
N VAL A 282 -27.78 22.85 -7.24
CA VAL A 282 -26.53 23.39 -7.76
C VAL A 282 -26.96 24.39 -8.83
N HIS A 283 -26.94 25.68 -8.48
CA HIS A 283 -26.92 26.75 -9.46
C HIS A 283 -25.65 26.58 -10.30
N ILE A 284 -25.73 25.75 -11.34
CA ILE A 284 -24.89 25.93 -12.52
C ILE A 284 -25.34 27.27 -13.07
N VAL A 285 -24.65 28.34 -12.67
CA VAL A 285 -24.79 29.64 -13.33
C VAL A 285 -24.42 29.39 -14.78
N PRO A 286 -25.38 29.42 -15.73
CA PRO A 286 -25.01 29.33 -17.13
C PRO A 286 -24.15 30.56 -17.44
N PRO A 287 -23.08 30.43 -18.25
CA PRO A 287 -22.39 31.63 -18.73
C PRO A 287 -23.43 32.55 -19.39
N PRO A 288 -23.34 33.87 -19.18
CA PRO A 288 -24.33 34.80 -19.69
C PRO A 288 -24.44 34.65 -21.21
N ARG A 289 -25.63 34.29 -21.66
CA ARG A 289 -26.01 34.34 -23.08
C ARG A 289 -26.02 35.80 -23.51
N THR A 290 -24.95 36.25 -24.14
CA THR A 290 -24.94 37.46 -24.95
C THR A 290 -25.53 37.14 -26.34
N GLY A 291 -26.84 37.33 -26.48
CA GLY A 291 -27.48 37.63 -27.77
C GLY A 291 -28.02 39.05 -27.67
N LEU A 292 -27.42 40.02 -28.36
CA LEU A 292 -27.76 40.42 -29.73
C LEU A 292 -29.21 40.91 -29.86
N ASP A 293 -29.39 42.22 -29.72
CA ASP A 293 -30.22 43.04 -30.61
C ASP A 293 -29.97 44.53 -30.32
N GLU A 294 -29.07 45.18 -31.08
CA GLU A 294 -29.21 46.62 -31.41
C GLU A 294 -28.38 46.98 -32.68
N PRO A 295 -28.87 47.89 -33.56
CA PRO A 295 -28.33 48.11 -34.91
C PRO A 295 -27.18 49.13 -34.99
N PRO A 296 -26.53 49.26 -36.17
CA PRO A 296 -25.16 49.76 -36.26
C PRO A 296 -25.06 51.28 -36.37
N ALA A 297 -24.10 51.86 -35.63
CA ALA A 297 -23.57 53.18 -35.90
C ALA A 297 -22.22 53.08 -36.66
N ARG A 298 -22.09 53.96 -37.64
CA ARG A 298 -21.02 54.06 -38.65
C ARG A 298 -19.63 54.40 -38.07
N THR A 299 -18.60 53.75 -38.65
CA THR A 299 -17.22 54.16 -39.07
C THR A 299 -16.54 55.38 -38.38
N PRO A 300 -15.18 55.43 -38.24
CA PRO A 300 -14.22 55.02 -39.28
C PRO A 300 -12.93 54.28 -38.86
N GLU A 301 -12.36 53.65 -39.89
CA GLU A 301 -10.99 53.14 -40.09
C GLU A 301 -9.90 54.08 -39.56
N PRO A 302 -8.76 53.54 -39.07
CA PRO A 302 -7.56 53.65 -39.92
C PRO A 302 -6.54 52.49 -39.82
N ALA A 303 -5.88 52.29 -40.98
CA ALA A 303 -4.43 52.07 -41.17
C ALA A 303 -3.76 50.73 -40.78
N ARG A 304 -3.50 49.95 -41.83
CA ARG A 304 -2.30 49.15 -42.14
C ARG A 304 -1.01 49.49 -41.36
N ALA A 305 -0.34 48.45 -40.85
CA ALA A 305 1.11 48.20 -40.99
C ALA A 305 1.37 46.72 -40.60
N ALA A 306 1.67 45.83 -41.56
CA ALA A 306 3.01 45.40 -41.97
C ALA A 306 3.64 44.34 -41.05
N ALA A 307 3.74 43.12 -41.57
CA ALA A 307 4.63 42.07 -41.09
C ALA A 307 6.10 42.43 -41.33
N PRO A 308 7.03 41.71 -40.68
CA PRO A 308 8.05 41.05 -41.47
C PRO A 308 8.28 39.58 -41.07
N ALA A 309 8.85 38.87 -42.05
CA ALA A 309 9.26 37.47 -42.05
C ALA A 309 10.76 37.30 -41.73
N ALA A 310 11.17 36.01 -41.67
CA ALA A 310 12.53 35.46 -41.61
C ALA A 310 13.18 35.50 -40.21
N SER A 311 13.92 34.50 -39.71
CA SER A 311 14.93 33.57 -40.26
C SER A 311 15.25 32.57 -39.11
N ARG A 312 15.41 31.24 -39.30
CA ARG A 312 16.69 30.50 -39.53
C ARG A 312 17.82 30.97 -38.59
N ASP A 313 18.62 30.18 -37.87
CA ASP A 313 19.01 28.77 -37.78
C ASP A 313 19.45 28.57 -36.29
N ASP A 314 19.56 27.39 -35.67
CA ASP A 314 20.72 26.48 -35.72
C ASP A 314 20.37 25.28 -34.81
N GLU A 315 20.41 24.06 -35.36
CA GLU A 315 21.38 23.00 -35.06
C GLU A 315 21.27 22.30 -33.68
N ARG A 316 21.65 21.03 -33.51
CA ARG A 316 21.58 19.76 -34.25
C ARG A 316 22.32 18.75 -33.33
N VAL A 317 21.83 17.50 -33.27
CA VAL A 317 22.56 16.24 -32.92
C VAL A 317 23.08 16.08 -31.46
N LEU A 318 23.06 14.94 -30.75
CA LEU A 318 23.07 13.47 -31.01
C LEU A 318 22.29 12.76 -29.87
N GLN A 319 21.31 11.87 -30.11
CA GLN A 319 21.45 10.40 -30.31
C GLN A 319 22.57 9.75 -29.48
N THR A 320 22.34 8.70 -28.69
CA THR A 320 22.26 7.32 -29.21
C THR A 320 21.76 6.36 -28.13
N ALA A 321 20.89 5.44 -28.55
CA ALA A 321 20.38 4.29 -27.82
C ALA A 321 21.42 3.16 -27.68
N TYR A 322 21.25 2.26 -26.71
CA TYR A 322 21.69 0.88 -26.89
C TYR A 322 20.63 -0.13 -26.46
N ALA A 323 20.52 -1.15 -27.30
CA ALA A 323 19.43 -2.09 -27.42
C ALA A 323 19.73 -3.44 -26.75
N THR A 324 18.62 -4.15 -26.51
CA THR A 324 18.43 -5.57 -26.26
C THR A 324 19.30 -6.50 -27.12
N ARG A 325 19.77 -7.61 -26.53
CA ARG A 325 20.00 -8.85 -27.29
C ARG A 325 19.81 -10.10 -26.42
N ALA A 326 18.93 -10.98 -26.89
CA ALA A 326 18.79 -12.37 -26.49
C ALA A 326 19.56 -13.29 -27.44
N ALA A 327 20.08 -14.42 -26.95
CA ALA A 327 20.32 -15.68 -27.66
C ALA A 327 20.68 -16.76 -26.60
N VAL A 328 19.84 -17.79 -26.36
CA VAL A 328 19.76 -19.12 -27.03
C VAL A 328 20.72 -20.17 -26.43
N ALA A 329 20.13 -21.35 -26.23
CA ALA A 329 20.54 -22.59 -25.54
C ALA A 329 21.78 -23.33 -26.09
N GLU A 330 22.43 -24.16 -25.25
CA GLU A 330 22.33 -25.64 -25.29
C GLU A 330 23.07 -26.34 -24.11
N PRO A 331 22.71 -27.61 -23.79
CA PRO A 331 23.16 -28.36 -22.62
C PRO A 331 24.25 -29.41 -22.92
N LEU A 332 25.06 -29.78 -21.90
CA LEU A 332 25.94 -30.96 -21.98
C LEU A 332 25.88 -31.83 -20.71
N SER A 333 25.42 -33.07 -20.95
CA SER A 333 25.55 -34.38 -20.29
C SER A 333 26.56 -34.60 -19.14
N ALA A 334 26.06 -35.26 -18.08
CA ALA A 334 26.42 -36.61 -17.53
C ALA A 334 27.89 -37.09 -17.62
N SER A 335 28.55 -37.74 -16.65
CA SER A 335 28.24 -38.41 -15.37
C SER A 335 29.57 -38.65 -14.57
N PRO A 336 29.80 -39.73 -13.80
CA PRO A 336 29.74 -39.79 -12.33
C PRO A 336 31.09 -40.12 -11.66
N ARG A 337 31.34 -39.74 -10.40
CA ARG A 337 32.38 -40.39 -9.56
C ARG A 337 31.99 -40.50 -8.07
N THR A 338 31.71 -41.76 -7.74
CA THR A 338 31.86 -42.56 -6.51
C THR A 338 32.48 -41.92 -5.24
N PRO A 339 31.96 -42.24 -4.05
CA PRO A 339 32.48 -41.78 -2.76
C PRO A 339 33.63 -42.66 -2.22
N PRO A 340 34.48 -42.15 -1.33
CA PRO A 340 35.34 -42.98 -0.47
C PRO A 340 34.77 -43.13 0.96
N PRO A 341 35.31 -44.09 1.75
CA PRO A 341 34.57 -44.84 2.76
C PRO A 341 34.66 -44.29 4.19
N VAL A 342 33.83 -44.87 5.05
CA VAL A 342 33.67 -44.62 6.48
C VAL A 342 34.64 -45.48 7.34
N ALA A 343 35.07 -44.88 8.46
CA ALA A 343 35.50 -45.46 9.76
C ALA A 343 37.02 -45.55 10.06
N PRO A 344 37.47 -45.60 11.35
CA PRO A 344 36.74 -45.50 12.63
C PRO A 344 37.31 -44.51 13.67
N VAL A 345 36.55 -44.39 14.76
CA VAL A 345 36.80 -43.82 16.10
C VAL A 345 38.24 -43.91 16.61
N ARG A 346 38.77 -42.80 17.16
CA ARG A 346 39.65 -42.82 18.34
C ARG A 346 39.69 -41.49 19.09
N THR A 347 39.67 -41.65 20.41
CA THR A 347 39.75 -40.72 21.54
C THR A 347 41.01 -39.86 21.60
N ALA A 348 40.88 -38.58 22.00
CA ALA A 348 41.62 -37.92 23.10
C ALA A 348 41.54 -36.37 22.99
N SER A 349 41.12 -35.72 24.09
CA SER A 349 41.43 -34.31 24.41
C SER A 349 42.93 -34.15 24.72
N PRO A 350 43.57 -32.97 24.56
CA PRO A 350 43.38 -31.86 25.50
C PRO A 350 43.40 -30.43 24.88
N GLU A 351 43.07 -29.49 25.76
CA GLU A 351 43.12 -28.01 25.69
C GLU A 351 44.03 -27.37 24.62
N ALA A 352 43.44 -26.42 23.89
CA ALA A 352 44.16 -25.27 23.33
C ALA A 352 43.22 -24.07 23.18
N SER A 353 43.51 -23.00 23.92
CA SER A 353 42.95 -21.67 23.75
C SER A 353 43.12 -21.18 22.31
N LEU A 354 42.02 -20.83 21.65
CA LEU A 354 42.01 -20.10 20.39
C LEU A 354 41.02 -18.94 20.49
N SER A 355 41.53 -17.73 20.30
CA SER A 355 40.77 -16.49 20.16
C SER A 355 39.75 -16.58 19.01
N PRO A 356 38.59 -15.94 19.10
CA PRO A 356 37.60 -15.97 18.03
C PRO A 356 38.07 -15.14 16.81
N PRO A 357 37.72 -15.56 15.59
CA PRO A 357 38.13 -14.87 14.38
C PRO A 357 37.40 -13.53 14.23
N ALA A 358 38.16 -12.49 13.86
CA ALA A 358 37.65 -11.22 13.39
C ALA A 358 36.92 -11.39 12.05
N SER A 359 35.64 -11.77 12.10
CA SER A 359 34.71 -11.70 10.96
C SER A 359 33.27 -11.43 11.37
N SER A 360 33.05 -11.06 12.64
CA SER A 360 31.77 -10.56 13.15
C SER A 360 31.51 -9.10 12.79
N GLN A 361 32.26 -8.50 11.86
CA GLN A 361 32.14 -7.08 11.55
C GLN A 361 31.26 -6.69 10.35
N ASN A 362 30.37 -7.57 9.84
CA ASN A 362 29.51 -7.23 8.70
C ASN A 362 28.08 -7.81 8.74
N TRP A 363 27.62 -8.33 9.88
CA TRP A 363 26.27 -8.90 10.00
C TRP A 363 25.16 -7.83 10.06
N TRP A 364 25.48 -6.61 10.52
CA TRP A 364 24.53 -5.50 10.67
C TRP A 364 24.06 -4.88 9.36
N GLN A 365 24.89 -4.85 8.31
CA GLN A 365 24.48 -4.33 6.99
C GLN A 365 23.34 -5.15 6.38
N ARG A 366 23.25 -6.44 6.74
CA ARG A 366 22.13 -7.31 6.33
C ARG A 366 20.87 -7.15 7.18
N LEU A 367 20.98 -6.65 8.41
CA LEU A 367 19.84 -6.42 9.32
C LEU A 367 19.13 -5.09 9.07
N LEU A 368 19.80 -4.09 8.53
CA LEU A 368 19.22 -2.76 8.30
C LEU A 368 18.68 -2.54 6.87
N GLY A 369 18.75 -3.54 5.99
CA GLY A 369 18.40 -3.35 4.56
C GLY A 369 19.30 -2.33 3.83
N LEU A 370 20.41 -1.93 4.43
CA LEU A 370 21.39 -0.99 3.87
C LEU A 370 22.49 -1.80 3.15
N GLY A 371 22.17 -2.31 1.95
CA GLY A 371 23.11 -3.05 1.11
C GLY A 371 22.99 -2.67 -0.37
N ASN A 372 23.83 -1.73 -0.80
CA ASN A 372 24.28 -1.34 -2.15
C ASN A 372 23.27 -1.24 -3.31
N ASN A 373 23.10 -0.01 -3.81
CA ASN A 373 22.89 0.29 -5.24
C ASN A 373 23.97 -0.34 -6.12
#